data_AF-A0A1G5SIN1-F1
#
_entry.id   AF-A0A1G5SIN1-F1
#
_cell.length_a   1.000
_cell.length_b   1.000
_cell.length_c   1.000
_cell.angle_alpha   90.00
_cell.angle_beta   90.00
_cell.angle_gamma   90.00
#
_symmetry.space_group_name_H-M   'P 1'
#
loop_
_entity.id
_entity.type
_entity.pdbx_description
1 polymer ?
#
loop_
_entity_poly.entity_id
_entity_poly.type
_entity_poly.pdbx_seq_one_letter_code
_entity_poly.pdbx_strand_id
1 'polypeptide(L)'
;MKNTDTAGQKGYDAGKKVSGIKRHIAVDTQGLPHAIAVTTAKVTDRKGVLQALKRCRQSLGQVQSLLCDSGYTGEPFAEGVREILGKLVTV
;
A
#
# COMPACT_ATOMS: atom_id res chain seq x y z
N MET A 1 -11.39 -1.84 24.23
CA MET A 1 -10.32 -0.84 24.03
C MET A 1 -10.55 -0.16 22.68
N LYS A 2 -11.12 1.05 22.65
CA LYS A 2 -11.15 1.89 21.43
C LYS A 2 -9.89 2.74 21.48
N ASN A 3 -8.87 2.42 20.70
CA ASN A 3 -7.65 3.22 20.66
C ASN A 3 -7.72 4.34 19.62
N THR A 4 -7.10 5.45 20.02
CA THR A 4 -6.62 6.60 19.25
C THR A 4 -7.68 7.62 18.81
N ASP A 5 -7.31 8.89 18.98
CA ASP A 5 -7.98 10.09 18.50
C ASP A 5 -8.58 9.88 17.11
N THR A 6 -9.81 10.35 16.92
CA THR A 6 -10.58 10.01 15.73
C THR A 6 -9.98 10.76 14.55
N ALA A 7 -9.38 10.05 13.60
CA ALA A 7 -8.85 10.67 12.38
C ALA A 7 -9.90 11.61 11.78
N GLY A 8 -9.53 12.88 11.56
CA GLY A 8 -10.44 13.91 11.04
C GLY A 8 -11.04 13.55 9.67
N GLN A 9 -10.34 12.72 8.90
CA GLN A 9 -10.83 12.11 7.66
C GLN A 9 -10.80 10.58 7.79
N LYS A 10 -11.96 9.94 7.69
CA LYS A 10 -12.13 8.48 7.81
C LYS A 10 -13.05 7.93 6.74
N GLY A 11 -12.82 6.68 6.37
CA GLY A 11 -13.66 5.92 5.44
C GLY A 11 -14.27 4.72 6.15
N TYR A 12 -15.18 4.02 5.50
CA TYR A 12 -15.75 2.78 5.99
C TYR A 12 -15.18 1.59 5.23
N ASP A 13 -14.68 0.60 5.96
CA ASP A 13 -14.27 -0.69 5.41
C ASP A 13 -15.43 -1.67 5.58
N ALA A 14 -16.04 -2.08 4.48
CA ALA A 14 -17.20 -2.98 4.50
C ALA A 14 -16.85 -4.41 4.93
N GLY A 15 -15.62 -4.86 4.66
CA GLY A 15 -15.16 -6.21 5.04
C GLY A 15 -14.98 -6.33 6.55
N LYS A 16 -14.42 -5.30 7.19
CA LYS A 16 -14.24 -5.25 8.65
C LYS A 16 -15.43 -4.63 9.39
N LYS A 17 -16.33 -3.97 8.67
CA LYS A 17 -17.47 -3.20 9.21
C LYS A 17 -17.04 -2.13 10.21
N VAL A 18 -15.92 -1.44 9.93
CA VAL A 18 -15.38 -0.39 10.80
C VAL A 18 -15.13 0.88 10.01
N SER A 19 -15.26 2.03 10.68
CA SER A 19 -14.80 3.31 10.15
C SER A 19 -13.39 3.61 10.64
N GLY A 20 -12.52 4.08 9.75
CA GLY A 20 -11.16 4.44 10.12
C GLY A 20 -10.28 4.86 8.95
N ILE A 21 -8.98 4.66 9.13
CA ILE A 21 -7.91 4.87 8.16
C ILE A 21 -7.20 3.55 7.88
N LYS A 22 -6.46 3.48 6.77
CA LYS A 22 -5.52 2.41 6.44
C LYS A 22 -4.12 3.00 6.28
N ARG A 23 -3.12 2.27 6.75
CA ARG A 23 -1.71 2.57 6.55
C ARG A 23 -1.15 1.52 5.60
N HIS A 24 -0.69 1.96 4.43
CA HIS A 24 -0.04 1.12 3.42
C HIS A 24 1.46 1.34 3.58
N ILE A 25 2.17 0.30 4.02
CA ILE A 25 3.60 0.38 4.34
C ILE A 25 4.32 -0.71 3.57
N ALA A 26 5.28 -0.33 2.73
CA ALA A 26 6.24 -1.24 2.14
C ALA A 26 7.53 -1.21 2.98
N VAL A 27 8.01 -2.38 3.37
CA VAL A 27 9.23 -2.56 4.18
C VAL A 27 10.22 -3.44 3.43
N ASP A 28 11.50 -3.32 3.78
CA ASP A 28 12.52 -4.28 3.33
C ASP A 28 12.53 -5.54 4.23
N THR A 29 13.47 -6.44 3.96
CA THR A 29 13.63 -7.70 4.70
C THR A 29 14.14 -7.50 6.14
N GLN A 30 14.62 -6.31 6.50
CA GLN A 30 14.98 -5.93 7.86
C GLN A 30 13.82 -5.22 8.59
N GLY A 31 12.68 -5.04 7.92
CA GLY A 31 11.50 -4.36 8.48
C GLY A 31 11.58 -2.83 8.43
N LEU A 32 12.55 -2.25 7.72
CA LEU A 32 12.65 -0.79 7.60
C LEU A 32 11.66 -0.26 6.56
N PRO A 33 10.89 0.79 6.86
CA PRO A 33 9.88 1.32 5.94
C PRO A 33 10.50 2.15 4.81
N HIS A 34 10.12 1.82 3.57
CA HIS A 34 10.59 2.51 2.34
C HIS A 34 9.47 3.27 1.61
N ALA A 35 8.22 2.89 1.81
CA ALA A 35 7.07 3.63 1.28
C ALA A 35 5.90 3.62 2.26
N ILE A 36 5.30 4.78 2.49
CA ILE A 36 4.16 4.93 3.42
C ILE A 36 3.07 5.77 2.77
N ALA A 37 1.84 5.29 2.80
CA ALA A 37 0.66 6.09 2.54
C ALA A 37 -0.41 5.85 3.61
N VAL A 38 -1.02 6.93 4.09
CA VAL A 38 -2.22 6.86 4.95
C VAL A 38 -3.42 7.29 4.13
N THR A 39 -4.47 6.46 4.12
CA THR A 39 -5.70 6.72 3.39
C THR A 39 -6.92 6.53 4.29
N THR A 40 -8.08 7.04 3.87
CA THR A 40 -9.34 6.62 4.48
C THR A 40 -9.57 5.12 4.26
N ALA A 41 -10.29 4.46 5.16
CA ALA A 41 -10.50 2.99 5.07
C ALA A 41 -11.34 2.53 3.86
N LYS A 42 -11.97 3.47 3.13
CA LYS A 42 -12.69 3.20 1.88
C LYS A 42 -11.75 2.87 0.72
N VAL A 43 -10.49 3.32 0.77
CA VAL A 43 -9.50 3.03 -0.26
C VAL A 43 -9.12 1.55 -0.19
N THR A 44 -9.12 0.88 -1.34
CA THR A 44 -8.72 -0.53 -1.44
C THR A 44 -7.21 -0.65 -1.23
N ASP A 45 -6.78 -1.79 -0.69
CA ASP A 45 -5.38 -2.00 -0.33
C ASP A 45 -4.46 -1.93 -1.56
N ARG A 46 -4.90 -2.51 -2.68
CA ARG A 46 -4.24 -2.39 -4.01
C ARG A 46 -4.02 -0.93 -4.43
N LYS A 47 -5.05 -0.07 -4.33
CA LYS A 47 -4.92 1.36 -4.69
C LYS A 47 -4.01 2.11 -3.70
N GLY A 48 -4.11 1.77 -2.42
CA GLY A 48 -3.31 2.37 -1.36
C GLY A 48 -1.81 2.10 -1.50
N VAL A 49 -1.43 0.85 -1.80
CA VAL A 49 -0.02 0.48 -2.05
C VAL A 49 0.51 1.17 -3.30
N LEU A 50 -0.23 1.19 -4.42
CA LEU A 50 0.20 1.92 -5.62
C LEU A 50 0.43 3.41 -5.34
N GLN A 51 -0.41 4.02 -4.50
CA GLN A 51 -0.22 5.40 -4.05
C GLN A 51 1.07 5.57 -3.21
N ALA A 52 1.38 4.63 -2.32
CA ALA A 52 2.60 4.64 -1.53
C ALA A 52 3.84 4.51 -2.43
N LEU A 53 3.87 3.52 -3.32
CA LEU A 53 4.97 3.28 -4.25
C LEU A 53 5.20 4.48 -5.17
N LYS A 54 4.12 5.10 -5.70
CA LYS A 54 4.23 6.27 -6.58
C LYS A 54 4.84 7.47 -5.87
N ARG A 55 4.46 7.72 -4.60
CA ARG A 55 5.01 8.81 -3.79
C ARG A 55 6.50 8.63 -3.48
N CYS A 56 6.93 7.38 -3.30
CA CYS A 56 8.30 7.04 -2.91
C CYS A 56 9.15 6.50 -4.06
N ARG A 57 8.71 6.61 -5.32
CA ARG A 57 9.39 6.04 -6.50
C ARG A 57 10.88 6.36 -6.54
N GLN A 58 11.26 7.59 -6.20
CA GLN A 58 12.66 8.04 -6.25
C GLN A 58 13.59 7.23 -5.34
N SER A 59 13.10 6.74 -4.19
CA SER A 59 13.88 5.91 -3.25
C SER A 59 13.79 4.42 -3.54
N LEU A 60 12.93 4.00 -4.47
CA LEU A 60 12.65 2.59 -4.75
C LEU A 60 13.31 2.08 -6.06
N GLY A 61 14.23 2.84 -6.65
CA GLY A 61 14.83 2.51 -7.96
C GLY A 61 15.65 1.22 -8.02
N GLN A 62 16.01 0.65 -6.87
CA GLN A 62 16.77 -0.60 -6.77
C GLN A 62 15.90 -1.81 -6.37
N VAL A 63 14.59 -1.62 -6.19
CA VAL A 63 13.67 -2.72 -5.87
C VAL A 63 13.60 -3.67 -7.05
N GLN A 64 13.87 -4.96 -6.82
CA GLN A 64 13.79 -6.01 -7.83
C GLN A 64 12.54 -6.88 -7.67
N SER A 65 12.07 -7.04 -6.44
CA SER A 65 10.91 -7.87 -6.12
C SER A 65 10.03 -7.20 -5.06
N LEU A 66 8.72 -7.29 -5.23
CA LEU A 66 7.72 -6.82 -4.28
C LEU A 66 6.88 -8.01 -3.80
N LEU A 67 7.12 -8.47 -2.57
CA LEU A 67 6.28 -9.49 -1.96
C LEU A 67 5.01 -8.85 -1.39
N CYS A 68 3.86 -9.47 -1.65
CA CYS A 68 2.57 -9.01 -1.16
C CYS A 68 1.65 -10.17 -0.79
N ASP A 69 0.61 -9.88 0.00
CA ASP A 69 -0.41 -10.86 0.37
C ASP A 69 -1.25 -11.31 -0.85
N SER A 70 -1.86 -12.49 -0.75
CA SER A 70 -2.77 -13.05 -1.77
C SER A 70 -3.93 -12.12 -2.19
N GLY A 71 -4.32 -11.14 -1.37
CA GLY A 71 -5.29 -10.11 -1.72
C GLY A 71 -4.82 -9.10 -2.78
N TYR A 72 -3.51 -9.06 -3.07
CA TYR A 72 -2.87 -8.21 -4.08
C TYR A 72 -2.62 -8.97 -5.40
N THR A 73 -3.59 -9.78 -5.80
CA THR A 73 -3.51 -10.60 -7.01
C THR A 73 -4.01 -9.89 -8.27
N GLY A 74 -3.60 -10.43 -9.42
CA GLY A 74 -4.09 -10.07 -10.75
C GLY A 74 -3.13 -9.20 -11.55
N GLU A 75 -3.10 -9.43 -12.86
CA GLU A 75 -2.25 -8.70 -13.81
C GLU A 75 -2.37 -7.17 -13.69
N PRO A 76 -3.56 -6.57 -13.51
CA PRO A 76 -3.66 -5.11 -13.39
C PRO A 76 -2.90 -4.53 -12.20
N PHE A 77 -2.77 -5.27 -11.09
CA PHE A 77 -1.98 -4.80 -9.95
C PHE A 77 -0.48 -4.88 -10.27
N ALA A 78 -0.03 -6.02 -10.81
CA ALA A 78 1.36 -6.22 -11.18
C ALA A 78 1.82 -5.21 -12.25
N GLU A 79 0.99 -4.94 -13.26
CA GLU A 79 1.22 -3.88 -14.25
C GLU A 79 1.37 -2.51 -13.60
N GLY A 80 0.46 -2.13 -12.69
CA GLY A 80 0.55 -0.87 -11.96
C GLY A 80 1.84 -0.74 -11.14
N VAL A 81 2.32 -1.82 -10.53
CA VAL A 81 3.63 -1.83 -9.84
C VAL A 81 4.76 -1.62 -10.85
N ARG A 82 4.75 -2.34 -11.98
CA ARG A 82 5.79 -2.24 -13.02
C ARG A 82 5.82 -0.87 -13.71
N GLU A 83 4.69 -0.20 -13.87
CA GLU A 83 4.63 1.19 -14.36
C GLU A 83 5.33 2.17 -13.38
N ILE A 84 5.19 1.91 -12.08
CA ILE A 84 5.73 2.78 -11.04
C ILE A 84 7.22 2.49 -10.77
N LEU A 85 7.59 1.22 -10.61
CA LEU A 85 8.92 0.80 -10.14
C LEU A 85 9.84 0.31 -11.27
N GLY A 86 9.28 -0.10 -12.41
CA GLY A 86 10.02 -0.59 -13.57
C GLY A 86 9.56 -1.97 -14.03
N LYS A 87 9.69 -2.23 -15.34
CA LYS A 87 9.22 -3.47 -15.99
C LYS A 87 9.88 -4.76 -15.49
N LEU A 88 11.08 -4.65 -14.90
CA LEU A 88 11.86 -5.78 -14.40
C LEU A 88 11.45 -6.19 -12.97
N VAL A 89 10.57 -5.43 -12.31
CA VAL A 89 10.12 -5.76 -10.96
C VAL A 89 9.23 -7.00 -10.99
N THR A 90 9.60 -7.99 -10.20
CA THR A 90 8.79 -9.17 -9.92
C THR A 90 7.79 -8.84 -8.81
N VAL A 91 6.53 -9.24 -8.97
CA VAL A 91 5.44 -8.99 -8.01
C VAL A 91 4.78 -10.32 -7.70
#